data_AF-Q49046-F1
#
_entry.id   AF-Q49046-F1
#
_cell.length_a   1.000
_cell.length_b   1.000
_cell.length_c   1.000
_cell.angle_alpha   90.00
_cell.angle_beta   90.00
_cell.angle_gamma   90.00
#
_symmetry.space_group_name_H-M   'P 1'
#
loop_
_entity.id
_entity.type
_entity.pdbx_description
1 polymer ?
#
loop_
_entity_poly.entity_id
_entity_poly.type
_entity_poly.pdbx_seq_one_letter_code
_entity_poly.pdbx_strand_id
1 'polypeptide(L)'
;WNCKSRVDVTNFDELNSAIKQAEKIYGPVDLMINNAGIMILEKYKDQNIEDKYKMMDVNVKGVINGMDAVLPSMLKQNRGTIV
;
A
#
# COMPACT_ATOMS: atom_id res chain seq x y z
N TRP A 1 5.63 15.06 12.02
CA TRP A 1 5.38 13.61 11.91
C TRP A 1 6.65 12.97 11.37
N ASN A 2 7.39 12.23 12.19
CA ASN A 2 8.64 11.60 11.76
C ASN A 2 8.31 10.28 11.05
N CYS A 3 8.26 10.32 9.71
CA CYS A 3 8.10 9.12 8.90
C CYS A 3 9.32 8.21 9.10
N LYS A 4 9.10 6.98 9.55
CA LYS A 4 10.19 6.04 9.90
C LYS A 4 10.81 5.35 8.68
N SER A 5 10.07 5.32 7.56
CA SER A 5 10.47 4.64 6.34
C SER A 5 9.89 5.38 5.14
N ARG A 6 10.67 5.53 4.07
CA ARG A 6 10.13 5.83 2.74
C ARG A 6 9.69 4.49 2.14
N VAL A 7 8.47 4.44 1.58
CA VAL A 7 7.87 3.23 1.01
C VAL A 7 7.14 3.58 -0.27
N ASP A 8 7.46 2.91 -1.38
CA ASP A 8 6.65 2.89 -2.59
C ASP A 8 5.66 1.71 -2.55
N VAL A 9 4.36 1.99 -2.53
CA VAL A 9 3.31 0.96 -2.46
C VAL A 9 3.25 0.08 -3.70
N THR A 10 3.82 0.51 -4.83
CA THR A 10 3.88 -0.28 -6.07
C THR A 10 4.96 -1.38 -6.00
N ASN A 11 5.90 -1.26 -5.05
CA ASN A 11 6.96 -2.22 -4.77
C ASN A 11 6.60 -3.07 -3.54
N PHE A 12 6.17 -4.30 -3.80
CA PHE A 12 5.72 -5.22 -2.75
C PHE A 12 6.81 -5.54 -1.72
N ASP A 13 8.06 -5.74 -2.16
CA ASP A 13 9.14 -6.13 -1.26
C ASP A 13 9.53 -5.00 -0.29
N GLU A 14 9.53 -3.76 -0.79
CA GLU A 14 9.76 -2.57 0.02
C GLU A 14 8.65 -2.38 1.06
N LEU A 15 7.38 -2.49 0.62
CA LEU A 15 6.21 -2.41 1.50
C LEU A 15 6.24 -3.49 2.58
N ASN A 16 6.44 -4.75 2.20
CA ASN A 16 6.49 -5.88 3.12
C ASN A 16 7.66 -5.77 4.11
N SER A 17 8.82 -5.28 3.66
CA SER A 17 9.96 -5.03 4.53
C SER A 17 9.66 -3.95 5.57
N ALA A 18 9.02 -2.84 5.17
CA ALA A 18 8.63 -1.77 6.08
C ALA A 18 7.59 -2.23 7.11
N ILE A 19 6.60 -3.02 6.69
CA ILE A 19 5.60 -3.63 7.59
C ILE A 19 6.30 -4.53 8.62
N LYS A 20 7.17 -5.46 8.17
CA LYS A 20 7.89 -6.35 9.09
C LYS A 20 8.80 -5.60 10.06
N GLN A 21 9.38 -4.47 9.65
CA GLN A 21 10.16 -3.61 10.54
C GLN A 21 9.27 -2.96 11.60
N ALA A 22 8.10 -2.46 11.21
CA ALA A 22 7.12 -1.93 12.16
C ALA A 22 6.63 -3.01 13.13
N GLU A 23 6.33 -4.22 12.63
CA GLU A 23 5.85 -5.33 13.47
C GLU A 23 6.87 -5.75 14.52
N LYS A 24 8.17 -5.70 14.21
CA LYS A 24 9.24 -5.96 15.18
C LYS A 24 9.28 -4.97 16.34
N ILE A 25 8.81 -3.74 16.13
CA ILE A 25 8.88 -2.66 17.12
C ILE A 25 7.56 -2.56 17.89
N TYR A 26 6.43 -2.68 17.19
CA TYR A 26 5.11 -2.36 17.72
C TYR A 26 4.19 -3.58 17.90
N GLY A 27 4.60 -4.75 17.40
CA GLY A 27 3.74 -5.94 17.33
C GLY A 27 2.94 -6.02 16.03
N PRO A 28 2.10 -7.06 15.87
CA PRO A 28 1.41 -7.35 14.61
C PRO A 28 0.51 -6.21 14.13
N VAL A 29 0.34 -6.08 12.82
CA VAL A 29 -0.53 -5.06 12.22
C VAL A 29 -2.01 -5.30 12.56
N ASP A 30 -2.62 -4.34 13.24
CA ASP A 30 -4.06 -4.35 13.56
C ASP A 30 -4.92 -3.59 12.54
N LEU A 31 -4.36 -2.54 11.93
CA LEU A 31 -5.04 -1.69 10.96
C LEU A 31 -4.12 -1.36 9.79
N MET A 32 -4.55 -1.71 8.58
CA MET A 32 -3.94 -1.27 7.33
C MET A 32 -4.86 -0.26 6.64
N ILE A 33 -4.34 0.92 6.32
CA ILE A 33 -5.09 1.95 5.58
C ILE A 33 -4.42 2.10 4.21
N ASN A 34 -5.07 1.61 3.17
CA ASN A 34 -4.62 1.74 1.79
C ASN A 34 -5.00 3.12 1.23
N ASN A 35 -4.42 4.18 1.80
CA ASN A 35 -4.72 5.57 1.42
C ASN A 35 -3.84 6.10 0.28
N ALA A 36 -2.72 5.45 -0.03
CA ALA A 36 -1.82 5.92 -1.08
C ALA A 36 -2.56 5.94 -2.43
N GLY A 37 -2.65 7.14 -3.02
CA GLY A 37 -3.34 7.33 -4.28
C GLY A 37 -2.79 8.54 -5.03
N ILE A 38 -2.80 8.46 -6.35
CA ILE A 38 -2.53 9.58 -7.24
C ILE A 38 -3.69 9.78 -8.21
N MET A 39 -3.93 11.03 -8.57
CA MET A 39 -4.92 11.40 -9.56
C MET A 39 -4.30 12.40 -10.53
N ILE A 40 -4.18 12.00 -11.79
CA ILE A 40 -3.60 12.83 -12.85
C ILE A 40 -4.76 13.51 -13.57
N LEU A 41 -4.90 14.81 -13.30
CA LEU A 41 -6.06 15.61 -13.68
C LEU A 41 -5.84 16.30 -15.03
N GLU A 42 -5.93 15.52 -16.09
CA GLU A 42 -5.99 16.02 -17.47
C GLU A 42 -7.26 15.51 -18.15
N LYS A 43 -7.68 16.16 -19.24
CA LYS A 43 -8.77 15.63 -20.06
C LYS A 43 -8.34 14.26 -20.61
N TYR A 44 -9.24 13.29 -20.63
CA TYR A 44 -8.90 11.91 -21.01
C TYR A 44 -8.19 11.78 -22.38
N LYS A 45 -8.57 12.63 -23.34
CA LYS A 45 -7.97 12.69 -24.68
C LYS A 45 -6.52 13.21 -24.70
N ASP A 46 -6.14 13.96 -23.67
CA ASP A 46 -4.84 14.62 -23.54
C ASP A 46 -3.91 13.82 -22.60
N GLN A 47 -4.45 12.87 -21.83
CA GLN A 47 -3.68 12.00 -20.93
C GLN A 47 -2.81 10.99 -21.69
N ASN A 48 -1.52 10.93 -21.32
CA ASN A 48 -0.62 9.86 -21.74
C ASN A 48 -1.04 8.51 -21.11
N ILE A 49 -0.85 7.40 -21.83
CA ILE A 49 -1.10 6.05 -21.33
C ILE A 49 -0.23 5.70 -20.12
N GLU A 50 0.99 6.24 -20.04
CA GLU A 50 1.90 6.01 -18.91
C GLU A 50 1.32 6.56 -17.60
N ASP A 51 0.67 7.72 -17.65
CA ASP A 51 -0.01 8.32 -16.49
C ASP A 51 -1.19 7.47 -16.02
N LYS A 52 -1.94 6.90 -16.97
CA LYS A 52 -3.04 5.98 -16.68
C LYS A 52 -2.52 4.71 -15.98
N TYR A 53 -1.43 4.13 -16.48
CA TYR A 53 -0.81 2.97 -15.84
C TYR A 53 -0.23 3.30 -14.48
N LYS A 54 0.39 4.47 -14.32
CA LYS A 54 0.87 4.92 -13.01
C LYS A 54 -0.25 5.04 -11.98
N MET A 55 -1.43 5.55 -12.38
CA MET A 55 -2.61 5.56 -11.50
C MET A 55 -3.06 4.15 -11.14
N MET A 56 -3.05 3.20 -12.08
CA MET A 56 -3.37 1.79 -11.79
C MET A 56 -2.36 1.14 -10.85
N ASP A 57 -1.06 1.41 -11.05
CA ASP A 57 0.00 0.87 -10.22
C ASP A 57 -0.14 1.34 -8.77
N VAL A 58 -0.40 2.63 -8.54
CA VAL A 58 -0.55 3.16 -7.19
C VAL A 58 -1.92 2.80 -6.59
N ASN A 59 -3.01 3.12 -7.29
CA ASN A 59 -4.35 3.11 -6.71
C ASN A 59 -4.99 1.72 -6.68
N VAL A 60 -4.49 0.76 -7.47
CA VAL A 60 -5.03 -0.61 -7.53
C VAL A 60 -3.99 -1.61 -7.09
N LYS A 61 -2.84 -1.68 -7.78
CA LYS A 61 -1.78 -2.62 -7.40
C LYS A 61 -1.22 -2.32 -6.00
N GLY A 62 -1.09 -1.05 -5.63
CA GLY A 62 -0.69 -0.65 -4.27
C GLY A 62 -1.65 -1.16 -3.18
N VAL A 63 -2.95 -1.11 -3.43
CA VAL A 63 -3.98 -1.64 -2.51
C VAL A 63 -3.86 -3.15 -2.37
N ILE A 64 -3.72 -3.86 -3.50
CA ILE A 64 -3.54 -5.32 -3.52
C ILE A 64 -2.29 -5.71 -2.75
N ASN A 65 -1.16 -5.03 -3.02
CA ASN A 65 0.09 -5.25 -2.29
C ASN A 65 -0.09 -5.08 -0.78
N GLY A 66 -0.81 -4.03 -0.35
CA GLY A 66 -1.10 -3.78 1.05
C GLY A 66 -1.95 -4.88 1.69
N MET A 67 -2.99 -5.35 0.98
CA MET A 67 -3.81 -6.47 1.41
C MET A 67 -2.99 -7.75 1.57
N ASP A 68 -2.23 -8.13 0.53
CA ASP A 68 -1.43 -9.36 0.52
C ASP A 68 -0.34 -9.37 1.60
N ALA A 69 0.20 -8.19 1.94
CA ALA A 69 1.23 -8.07 2.96
C ALA A 69 0.72 -8.37 4.39
N VAL A 70 -0.54 -8.03 4.70
CA VAL A 70 -1.06 -8.09 6.09
C VAL A 70 -2.13 -9.16 6.30
N LEU A 71 -2.90 -9.50 5.26
CA LEU A 71 -4.05 -10.41 5.40
C LEU A 71 -3.66 -11.80 5.96
N PRO A 72 -2.55 -12.44 5.54
CA PRO A 72 -2.17 -13.74 6.09
C PRO A 72 -1.91 -13.72 7.60
N SER A 73 -1.32 -12.64 8.14
CA SER A 73 -1.06 -12.52 9.57
C SER A 73 -2.33 -12.18 10.35
N MET A 74 -3.21 -11.35 9.79
CA MET A 74 -4.53 -11.04 10.36
C MET A 74 -5.41 -12.29 10.47
N LEU A 75 -5.45 -13.13 9.43
CA LEU A 75 -6.19 -14.40 9.44
C LEU A 75 -5.68 -15.34 10.53
N LYS A 76 -4.36 -15.46 10.70
CA LYS A 76 -3.75 -16.29 11.77
C LYS A 76 -4.11 -15.80 13.18
N GLN A 77 -4.27 -14.49 13.34
CA GLN A 77 -4.65 -13.88 14.62
C GLN A 77 -6.17 -13.81 14.82
N ASN A 78 -6.96 -14.15 13.80
CA ASN A 78 -8.41 -13.98 13.78
C ASN A 78 -8.86 -12.54 14.13
N ARG A 79 -8.04 -11.53 13.78
CA ARG A 79 -8.30 -10.10 14.00
C ARG A 79 -7.53 -9.25 13.00
N GLY A 80 -8.07 -8.07 12.69
CA GLY A 80 -7.45 -7.07 11.83
C GLY A 80 -8.49 -6.26 11.06
N THR A 81 -8.12 -5.09 10.56
CA THR A 81 -8.97 -4.25 9.71
C THR A 81 -8.17 -3.69 8.54
N ILE A 82 -8.78 -3.71 7.36
CA ILE A 82 -8.23 -3.09 6.16
C ILE A 82 -9.24 -2.05 5.69
N VAL A 83 -8.78 -0.82 5.48
CA VAL A 83 -9.57 0.33 4.97
C VAL A 83 -8.98 0.82 3.67
#